data_AF-A0A7W7RBL5-F1
#
_entry.id   AF-A0A7W7RBL5-F1
#
_cell.length_a   1.000
_cell.length_b   1.000
_cell.length_c   1.000
_cell.angle_alpha   90.00
_cell.angle_beta   90.00
_cell.angle_gamma   90.00
#
_symmetry.space_group_name_H-M   'P 1'
#
loop_
_entity.id
_entity.type
_entity.pdbx_description
1 polymer ?
#
loop_
_entity_poly.entity_id
_entity_poly.type
_entity_poly.pdbx_seq_one_letter_code
_entity_poly.pdbx_strand_id
1 'polypeptide(L)'
;MTDRQETTAEAGSPAPAPEPKPPGVRLTGWLCGLVVSRQLGALADLRRPTALTDARFKAENFAPEEDQHMVFAQVAFLFARYHAGARTATPGYGNMGAALRLIGSGATRGPADPGATRLLDRLVASRTVPWRHLQHAVERARACETQPPSWDQLTQDLARWNARGDARTRSASRGRPVPYAWARSFYTPNYTPNFTNGGTT
;
A
#
# COMPACT_ATOMS: atom_id res chain seq x y z
N MET A 1 -71.32 14.02 -0.03
CA MET A 1 -70.11 14.86 0.05
C MET A 1 -69.13 14.10 0.89
N THR A 2 -68.27 13.30 0.25
CA THR A 2 -67.28 12.47 0.94
C THR A 2 -65.94 12.84 0.32
N ASP A 3 -65.15 13.61 1.09
CA ASP A 3 -63.83 14.06 0.72
C ASP A 3 -62.87 12.87 0.68
N ARG A 4 -62.24 12.66 -0.48
CA ARG A 4 -61.20 11.67 -0.69
C ARG A 4 -59.87 12.40 -0.46
N GLN A 5 -59.28 12.23 0.72
CA GLN A 5 -57.90 12.66 0.93
C GLN A 5 -56.97 11.79 0.07
N GLU A 6 -56.35 12.42 -0.92
CA GLU A 6 -55.22 11.88 -1.66
C GLU A 6 -54.01 11.83 -0.73
N THR A 7 -53.63 10.62 -0.31
CA THR A 7 -52.35 10.36 0.34
C THR A 7 -51.25 10.49 -0.72
N THR A 8 -50.65 11.68 -0.80
CA THR A 8 -49.39 11.89 -1.52
C THR A 8 -48.31 11.06 -0.83
N ALA A 9 -48.00 9.90 -1.40
CA ALA A 9 -46.89 9.07 -0.97
C ALA A 9 -45.58 9.83 -1.23
N GLU A 10 -44.93 10.23 -0.14
CA GLU A 10 -43.59 10.78 -0.12
C GLU A 10 -42.63 9.76 -0.76
N ALA A 11 -42.15 10.07 -1.96
CA ALA A 11 -41.13 9.28 -2.62
C ALA A 11 -39.83 9.40 -1.82
N GLY A 12 -39.52 8.37 -1.03
CA GLY A 12 -38.25 8.24 -0.34
C GLY A 12 -37.10 8.38 -1.35
N SER A 13 -36.27 9.40 -1.15
CA SER A 13 -35.06 9.59 -1.96
C SER A 13 -34.23 8.29 -1.95
N PRO A 14 -33.84 7.75 -3.11
CA PRO A 14 -32.97 6.58 -3.14
C PRO A 14 -31.65 6.95 -2.45
N ALA A 15 -31.23 6.09 -1.51
CA ALA A 15 -29.95 6.23 -0.83
C ALA A 15 -28.83 6.40 -1.89
N PRO A 16 -27.86 7.31 -1.67
CA PRO A 16 -26.80 7.54 -2.64
C PRO A 16 -26.07 6.23 -2.90
N ALA A 17 -25.91 5.89 -4.19
CA ALA A 17 -25.15 4.72 -4.60
C ALA A 17 -23.74 4.78 -3.98
N PRO A 18 -23.20 3.65 -3.49
CA PRO A 18 -21.88 3.65 -2.85
C PRO A 18 -20.83 4.16 -3.84
N GLU A 19 -20.03 5.13 -3.40
CA GLU A 19 -18.96 5.68 -4.21
C GLU A 19 -17.98 4.57 -4.68
N PRO A 20 -17.51 4.64 -5.93
CA PRO A 20 -16.57 3.65 -6.44
C PRO A 20 -15.28 3.66 -5.60
N LYS A 21 -14.86 2.47 -5.16
CA LYS A 21 -13.64 2.30 -4.35
C LYS A 21 -12.42 2.91 -5.08
N PRO A 22 -11.47 3.51 -4.33
CA PRO A 22 -10.26 4.06 -4.93
C PRO A 22 -9.48 3.04 -5.78
N PRO A 23 -8.83 3.47 -6.88
CA PRO A 23 -8.04 2.60 -7.77
C PRO A 23 -7.10 1.61 -7.07
N GLY A 24 -6.27 2.08 -6.13
CA GLY A 24 -5.32 1.23 -5.40
C GLY A 24 -5.99 0.17 -4.52
N VAL A 25 -7.17 0.48 -3.97
CA VAL A 25 -7.98 -0.48 -3.20
C VAL A 25 -8.56 -1.55 -4.11
N ARG A 26 -9.02 -1.16 -5.31
CA ARG A 26 -9.54 -2.10 -6.32
C ARG A 26 -8.43 -3.05 -6.82
N LEU A 27 -7.24 -2.52 -7.12
CA LEU A 27 -6.07 -3.32 -7.48
C LEU A 27 -5.73 -4.31 -6.37
N THR A 28 -5.62 -3.85 -5.12
CA THR A 28 -5.26 -4.68 -3.97
C THR A 28 -6.29 -5.78 -3.73
N GLY A 29 -7.58 -5.46 -3.84
CA GLY A 29 -8.67 -6.43 -3.72
C GLY A 29 -8.58 -7.52 -4.80
N TRP A 30 -8.33 -7.13 -6.06
CA TRP A 30 -8.13 -8.07 -7.16
C TRP A 30 -6.92 -8.98 -6.94
N LEU A 31 -5.77 -8.41 -6.55
CA LEU A 31 -4.54 -9.16 -6.25
C LEU A 31 -4.72 -10.16 -5.11
N CYS A 32 -5.34 -9.75 -4.01
CA CYS A 32 -5.71 -10.64 -2.91
C CYS A 32 -6.64 -11.75 -3.39
N GLY A 33 -7.60 -11.43 -4.26
CA GLY A 33 -8.48 -12.40 -4.92
C GLY A 33 -7.70 -13.47 -5.70
N LEU A 34 -6.63 -13.11 -6.42
CA LEU A 34 -5.78 -14.08 -7.13
C LEU A 34 -5.12 -15.08 -6.18
N VAL A 35 -4.65 -14.63 -5.02
CA VAL A 35 -4.03 -15.50 -4.01
C VAL A 35 -5.06 -16.44 -3.38
N VAL A 36 -6.21 -15.89 -2.96
CA VAL A 36 -7.29 -16.67 -2.32
C VAL A 36 -7.87 -17.71 -3.29
N SER A 37 -8.08 -17.33 -4.56
CA SER A 37 -8.56 -18.24 -5.61
C SER A 37 -7.46 -19.13 -6.22
N ARG A 38 -6.23 -19.05 -5.71
CA ARG A 38 -5.06 -19.82 -6.17
C ARG A 38 -4.80 -19.75 -7.68
N GLN A 39 -4.95 -18.56 -8.27
CA GLN A 39 -4.60 -18.31 -9.68
C GLN A 39 -3.08 -18.20 -9.87
N LEU A 40 -2.38 -19.33 -9.70
CA LEU A 40 -0.92 -19.39 -9.72
C LEU A 40 -0.30 -18.95 -11.05
N GLY A 41 -1.00 -19.19 -12.18
CA GLY A 41 -0.59 -18.73 -13.50
C GLY A 41 -0.53 -17.20 -13.57
N ALA A 42 -1.60 -16.52 -13.18
CA ALA A 42 -1.65 -15.05 -13.15
C ALA A 42 -0.58 -14.46 -12.21
N LEU A 43 -0.37 -15.07 -11.02
CA LEU A 43 0.70 -14.65 -10.10
C LEU A 43 2.10 -14.95 -10.65
N ALA A 44 2.29 -15.99 -11.46
CA ALA A 44 3.55 -16.26 -12.13
C ALA A 44 3.81 -15.24 -13.25
N ASP A 45 2.79 -14.87 -14.00
CA ASP A 45 2.87 -13.87 -15.06
C ASP A 45 3.18 -12.49 -14.50
N LEU A 46 2.54 -12.09 -13.40
CA LEU A 46 2.83 -10.82 -12.71
C LEU A 46 4.27 -10.72 -12.19
N ARG A 47 4.94 -11.85 -11.92
CA ARG A 47 6.36 -11.87 -11.50
C ARG A 47 7.34 -11.63 -12.64
N ARG A 48 6.86 -11.51 -13.90
CA ARG A 48 7.68 -11.26 -15.09
C ARG A 48 7.51 -9.80 -15.52
N PRO A 49 8.37 -8.88 -15.05
CA PRO A 49 8.13 -7.44 -15.17
C PRO A 49 8.24 -6.90 -16.61
N THR A 50 8.75 -7.69 -17.56
CA THR A 50 8.85 -7.31 -18.98
C THR A 50 7.90 -8.09 -19.88
N ALA A 51 7.19 -9.09 -19.36
CA ALA A 51 6.28 -9.90 -20.16
C ALA A 51 4.95 -9.15 -20.36
N LEU A 52 4.49 -9.11 -21.61
CA LEU A 52 3.18 -8.56 -21.98
C LEU A 52 2.12 -9.64 -21.77
N THR A 53 1.53 -9.68 -20.58
CA THR A 53 0.56 -10.70 -20.16
C THR A 53 -0.79 -10.08 -19.81
N ASP A 54 -1.86 -10.88 -19.93
CA ASP A 54 -3.20 -10.44 -19.53
C ASP A 54 -3.26 -9.96 -18.08
N ALA A 55 -2.54 -10.62 -17.17
CA ALA A 55 -2.51 -10.24 -15.77
C ALA A 55 -1.84 -8.87 -15.57
N ARG A 56 -0.77 -8.58 -16.34
CA ARG A 56 -0.12 -7.27 -16.33
C ARG A 56 -1.07 -6.19 -16.86
N PHE A 57 -1.68 -6.38 -18.02
CA PHE A 57 -2.60 -5.40 -18.59
C PHE A 57 -3.83 -5.17 -17.70
N LYS A 58 -4.34 -6.22 -17.04
CA LYS A 58 -5.40 -6.07 -16.03
C LYS A 58 -4.95 -5.22 -14.85
N ALA A 59 -3.72 -5.37 -14.37
CA ALA A 59 -3.17 -4.52 -13.33
C ALA A 59 -3.06 -3.06 -13.78
N GLU A 60 -2.54 -2.81 -14.98
CA GLU A 60 -2.42 -1.47 -15.59
C GLU A 60 -3.78 -0.77 -15.69
N ASN A 61 -4.82 -1.48 -16.13
CA ASN A 61 -6.18 -0.94 -16.31
C ASN A 61 -6.91 -0.56 -15.00
N PHE A 62 -6.32 -0.80 -13.83
CA PHE A 62 -6.82 -0.21 -12.58
C PHE A 62 -6.38 1.25 -12.41
N ALA A 63 -5.33 1.69 -13.11
CA ALA A 63 -4.85 3.05 -13.04
C ALA A 63 -5.90 4.03 -13.57
N PRO A 64 -6.03 5.22 -12.96
CA PRO A 64 -6.95 6.24 -13.44
C PRO A 64 -6.44 6.95 -14.70
N GLU A 65 -5.13 6.99 -14.91
CA GLU A 65 -4.44 7.73 -15.96
C GLU A 65 -3.34 6.84 -16.58
N GLU A 66 -3.05 7.04 -17.87
CA GLU A 66 -2.12 6.21 -18.63
C GLU A 66 -0.67 6.30 -18.10
N ASP A 67 -0.26 7.47 -17.62
CA ASP A 67 1.06 7.70 -17.02
C ASP A 67 1.25 6.92 -15.70
N GLN A 68 0.16 6.50 -15.06
CA GLN A 68 0.16 5.68 -13.85
C GLN A 68 0.14 4.17 -14.13
N HIS A 69 -0.05 3.72 -15.38
CA HIS A 69 -0.10 2.29 -15.74
C HIS A 69 1.12 1.53 -15.21
N MET A 70 2.32 2.08 -15.44
CA MET A 70 3.57 1.47 -14.98
C MET A 70 3.62 1.32 -13.46
N VAL A 71 3.07 2.26 -12.69
CA VAL A 71 3.03 2.18 -11.23
C VAL A 71 2.17 1.00 -10.78
N PHE A 72 0.97 0.87 -11.34
CA PHE A 72 0.04 -0.21 -10.99
C PHE A 72 0.60 -1.59 -11.38
N ALA A 73 1.18 -1.72 -12.58
CA ALA A 73 1.87 -2.93 -13.00
C ALA A 73 3.01 -3.31 -12.04
N GLN A 74 3.82 -2.34 -11.66
CA GLN A 74 4.99 -2.60 -10.84
C GLN A 74 4.61 -2.92 -9.39
N VAL A 75 3.55 -2.33 -8.84
CA VAL A 75 3.00 -2.76 -7.54
C VAL A 75 2.46 -4.18 -7.61
N ALA A 76 1.74 -4.55 -8.67
CA ALA A 76 1.28 -5.92 -8.86
C ALA A 76 2.45 -6.94 -8.94
N PHE A 77 3.54 -6.55 -9.60
CA PHE A 77 4.78 -7.33 -9.60
C PHE A 77 5.36 -7.50 -8.19
N LEU A 78 5.47 -6.42 -7.41
CA LEU A 78 5.97 -6.48 -6.03
C LEU A 78 5.07 -7.36 -5.14
N PHE A 79 3.76 -7.22 -5.26
CA PHE A 79 2.79 -8.05 -4.57
C PHE A 79 2.98 -9.54 -4.88
N ALA A 80 3.13 -9.88 -6.17
CA ALA A 80 3.29 -11.26 -6.60
C ALA A 80 4.62 -11.87 -6.14
N ARG A 81 5.68 -11.05 -6.01
CA ARG A 81 6.95 -11.48 -5.40
C ARG A 81 6.83 -11.73 -3.91
N TYR A 82 6.15 -10.84 -3.17
CA TYR A 82 5.92 -11.02 -1.73
C TYR A 82 5.13 -12.30 -1.46
N HIS A 83 4.06 -12.53 -2.22
CA HIS A 83 3.17 -13.68 -2.05
C HIS A 83 3.62 -14.93 -2.82
N ALA A 84 4.87 -14.98 -3.30
CA ALA A 84 5.37 -16.16 -4.00
C ALA A 84 5.32 -17.39 -3.07
N GLY A 85 4.48 -18.36 -3.40
CA GLY A 85 4.25 -19.55 -2.57
C GLY A 85 3.42 -19.31 -1.29
N ALA A 86 2.89 -18.10 -1.08
CA ALA A 86 2.04 -17.80 0.07
C ALA A 86 0.64 -18.45 -0.09
N ARG A 87 0.07 -18.90 1.02
CA ARG A 87 -1.29 -19.48 1.07
C ARG A 87 -2.36 -18.47 1.47
N THR A 88 -1.95 -17.37 2.08
CA THR A 88 -2.83 -16.30 2.57
C THR A 88 -2.47 -15.00 1.87
N ALA A 89 -3.49 -14.23 1.52
CA ALA A 89 -3.31 -12.89 1.00
C ALA A 89 -3.11 -11.92 2.15
N THR A 90 -2.14 -11.01 2.04
CA THR A 90 -1.92 -9.93 3.00
C THR A 90 -2.03 -8.59 2.28
N PRO A 91 -3.07 -7.76 2.56
CA PRO A 91 -3.22 -6.43 1.96
C PRO A 91 -2.14 -5.45 2.43
N GLY A 92 -1.41 -5.79 3.51
CA GLY A 92 -0.37 -4.96 4.11
C GLY A 92 -0.92 -3.91 5.06
N TYR A 93 -0.03 -3.18 5.72
CA TYR A 93 -0.41 -2.09 6.63
C TYR A 93 0.66 -0.99 6.64
N GLY A 94 0.20 0.27 6.73
CA GLY A 94 1.06 1.44 6.77
C GLY A 94 1.88 1.66 5.49
N ASN A 95 2.68 2.72 5.50
CA ASN A 95 3.57 3.03 4.39
C ASN A 95 4.86 2.18 4.43
N MET A 96 5.69 2.30 3.40
CA MET A 96 6.95 1.54 3.31
C MET A 96 7.88 1.77 4.51
N GLY A 97 7.91 2.97 5.08
CA GLY A 97 8.68 3.26 6.28
C GLY A 97 8.21 2.46 7.50
N ALA A 98 6.89 2.37 7.69
CA ALA A 98 6.30 1.56 8.75
C ALA A 98 6.58 0.06 8.55
N ALA A 99 6.52 -0.44 7.32
CA ALA A 99 6.85 -1.83 7.01
C ALA A 99 8.34 -2.15 7.24
N LEU A 100 9.25 -1.29 6.77
CA LEU A 100 10.69 -1.44 7.00
C LEU A 100 11.06 -1.43 8.48
N ARG A 101 10.27 -0.71 9.29
CA ARG A 101 10.45 -0.68 10.73
C ARG A 101 10.22 -2.03 11.41
N LEU A 102 9.49 -2.95 10.76
CA LEU A 102 9.26 -4.30 11.26
C LEU A 102 10.43 -5.25 10.96
N ILE A 103 11.33 -4.89 10.05
CA ILE A 103 12.50 -5.70 9.67
C ILE A 103 13.50 -5.79 10.83
N GLY A 104 14.06 -6.98 11.00
CA GLY A 104 14.94 -7.34 12.12
C GLY A 104 14.22 -8.19 13.17
N SER A 105 14.91 -8.55 14.25
CA SER A 105 14.38 -9.38 15.32
C SER A 105 14.44 -8.67 16.68
N GLY A 106 13.39 -8.84 17.50
CA GLY A 106 13.35 -8.36 18.87
C GLY A 106 13.77 -6.89 19.04
N ALA A 107 14.83 -6.66 19.81
CA ALA A 107 15.36 -5.34 20.14
C ALA A 107 16.13 -4.66 18.98
N THR A 108 16.55 -5.41 17.95
CA THR A 108 17.33 -4.87 16.82
C THR A 108 16.44 -4.52 15.63
N ARG A 109 15.17 -4.16 15.86
CA ARG A 109 14.21 -3.92 14.78
C ARG A 109 14.25 -2.48 14.26
N GLY A 110 13.94 -2.30 12.97
CA GLY A 110 13.77 -0.98 12.37
C GLY A 110 15.05 -0.14 12.44
N PRO A 111 15.06 1.06 13.05
CA PRO A 111 16.26 1.89 13.14
C PRO A 111 17.48 1.23 13.81
N ALA A 112 17.24 0.20 14.64
CA ALA A 112 18.31 -0.57 15.27
C ALA A 112 18.91 -1.68 14.37
N ASP A 113 18.29 -1.99 13.22
CA ASP A 113 18.85 -2.86 12.16
C ASP A 113 19.58 -1.98 11.13
N PRO A 114 20.93 -2.04 11.02
CA PRO A 114 21.67 -1.25 10.03
C PRO A 114 21.26 -1.54 8.58
N GLY A 115 20.82 -2.77 8.29
CA GLY A 115 20.30 -3.18 6.99
C GLY A 115 18.96 -2.54 6.67
N ALA A 116 18.05 -2.42 7.65
CA ALA A 116 16.78 -1.73 7.46
C ALA A 116 16.99 -0.22 7.22
N THR A 117 17.88 0.41 7.99
CA THR A 117 18.26 1.82 7.80
C THR A 117 18.86 2.06 6.41
N ARG A 118 19.83 1.23 5.97
CA ARG A 118 20.41 1.33 4.63
C ARG A 118 19.39 1.18 3.51
N LEU A 119 18.38 0.32 3.69
CA LEU A 119 17.30 0.18 2.71
C LEU A 119 16.46 1.44 2.64
N LEU A 120 16.06 1.99 3.79
CA LEU A 120 15.32 3.24 3.84
C LEU A 120 16.11 4.38 3.17
N ASP A 121 17.37 4.56 3.54
CA ASP A 121 18.22 5.65 3.03
C ASP A 121 18.27 5.65 1.50
N ARG A 122 18.43 4.47 0.89
CA ARG A 122 18.43 4.31 -0.58
C ARG A 122 17.08 4.64 -1.21
N LEU A 123 15.97 4.29 -0.55
CA LEU A 123 14.63 4.62 -1.02
C LEU A 123 14.40 6.13 -0.97
N VAL A 124 14.65 6.74 0.19
CA VAL A 124 14.32 8.15 0.42
C VAL A 124 15.28 9.10 -0.29
N ALA A 125 16.51 8.69 -0.62
CA ALA A 125 17.42 9.50 -1.42
C ALA A 125 17.02 9.62 -2.91
N SER A 126 16.22 8.69 -3.43
CA SER A 126 15.96 8.56 -4.87
C SER A 126 15.04 9.63 -5.45
N ARG A 127 15.51 10.37 -6.45
CA ARG A 127 14.71 11.42 -7.13
C ARG A 127 13.63 10.86 -8.04
N THR A 128 13.81 9.66 -8.56
CA THR A 128 12.82 8.90 -9.32
C THR A 128 12.33 7.71 -8.49
N VAL A 129 11.28 7.02 -8.93
CA VAL A 129 10.78 5.85 -8.20
C VAL A 129 11.87 4.77 -8.09
N PRO A 130 12.28 4.37 -6.88
CA PRO A 130 13.42 3.48 -6.68
C PRO A 130 13.04 1.99 -6.84
N TRP A 131 12.61 1.58 -8.05
CA TRP A 131 12.04 0.24 -8.31
C TRP A 131 12.87 -0.93 -7.79
N ARG A 132 14.18 -0.93 -8.07
CA ARG A 132 15.09 -1.99 -7.61
C ARG A 132 15.16 -2.07 -6.08
N HIS A 133 15.20 -0.92 -5.41
CA HIS A 133 15.28 -0.88 -3.95
C HIS A 133 13.95 -1.26 -3.30
N LEU A 134 12.81 -0.92 -3.92
CA LEU A 134 11.49 -1.37 -3.48
C LEU A 134 11.36 -2.89 -3.55
N GLN A 135 11.84 -3.49 -4.64
CA GLN A 135 11.88 -4.94 -4.76
C GLN A 135 12.71 -5.57 -3.63
N HIS A 136 13.92 -5.06 -3.38
CA HIS A 136 14.75 -5.57 -2.29
C HIS A 136 14.12 -5.38 -0.91
N ALA A 137 13.43 -4.27 -0.68
CA ALA A 137 12.70 -4.03 0.57
C ALA A 137 11.58 -5.07 0.79
N VAL A 138 10.77 -5.32 -0.24
CA VAL A 138 9.68 -6.30 -0.19
C VAL A 138 10.19 -7.73 -0.04
N GLU A 139 11.27 -8.08 -0.73
CA GLU A 139 11.92 -9.39 -0.59
C GLU A 139 12.49 -9.59 0.82
N ARG A 140 13.11 -8.56 1.40
CA ARG A 140 13.61 -8.62 2.78
C ARG A 140 12.45 -8.73 3.77
N ALA A 141 11.37 -7.97 3.59
CA ALA A 141 10.19 -8.08 4.44
C ALA A 141 9.61 -9.50 4.43
N ARG A 142 9.53 -10.13 3.24
CA ARG A 142 9.12 -11.52 3.08
C ARG A 142 10.09 -12.49 3.77
N ALA A 143 11.40 -12.31 3.58
CA ALA A 143 12.43 -13.18 4.17
C ALA A 143 12.48 -13.09 5.70
N CYS A 144 12.13 -11.93 6.27
CA CYS A 144 11.99 -11.72 7.70
C CYS A 144 10.61 -12.09 8.25
N GLU A 145 9.70 -12.61 7.40
CA GLU A 145 8.32 -12.95 7.76
C GLU A 145 7.53 -11.77 8.38
N THR A 146 7.83 -10.56 7.92
CA THR A 146 7.20 -9.32 8.39
C THR A 146 6.12 -8.84 7.42
N GLN A 147 5.11 -8.15 7.95
CA GLN A 147 4.01 -7.62 7.16
C GLN A 147 4.50 -6.64 6.06
N PRO A 148 3.96 -6.71 4.83
CA PRO A 148 4.32 -5.77 3.78
C PRO A 148 3.66 -4.40 4.04
N PRO A 149 4.11 -3.32 3.35
CA PRO A 149 3.35 -2.07 3.35
C PRO A 149 1.96 -2.31 2.76
N SER A 150 1.01 -1.43 3.10
CA SER A 150 -0.29 -1.40 2.42
C SER A 150 -0.05 -1.22 0.91
N TRP A 151 -0.54 -2.16 0.12
CA TRP A 151 -0.35 -2.13 -1.34
C TRP A 151 -1.13 -0.99 -1.99
N ASP A 152 -2.29 -0.64 -1.45
CA ASP A 152 -3.08 0.50 -1.90
C ASP A 152 -2.39 1.83 -1.60
N GLN A 153 -1.81 1.98 -0.40
CA GLN A 153 -1.05 3.16 -0.02
C GLN A 153 0.26 3.26 -0.82
N LEU A 154 0.96 2.13 -1.01
CA LEU A 154 2.17 2.08 -1.84
C LEU A 154 1.86 2.55 -3.27
N THR A 155 0.75 2.13 -3.86
CA THR A 155 0.35 2.58 -5.20
C THR A 155 0.19 4.10 -5.26
N GLN A 156 -0.49 4.68 -4.26
CA GLN A 156 -0.70 6.13 -4.17
C GLN A 156 0.60 6.90 -3.94
N ASP A 157 1.45 6.41 -3.05
CA ASP A 157 2.76 6.98 -2.73
C ASP A 157 3.66 7.02 -3.97
N LEU A 158 3.65 5.96 -4.78
CA LEU A 158 4.46 5.86 -5.99
C LEU A 158 3.91 6.71 -7.14
N ALA A 159 2.59 6.79 -7.31
CA ALA A 159 1.96 7.69 -8.28
C ALA A 159 2.31 9.17 -7.98
N ARG A 160 2.46 9.52 -6.70
CA ARG A 160 2.81 10.87 -6.25
C ARG A 160 4.31 11.08 -6.02
N TRP A 161 5.17 10.11 -6.36
CA TRP A 161 6.58 10.13 -6.01
C TRP A 161 7.32 11.37 -6.53
N ASN A 162 7.02 11.76 -7.77
CA ASN A 162 7.59 12.91 -8.45
C ASN A 162 6.70 14.15 -8.39
N ALA A 163 5.49 14.05 -7.83
CA ALA A 163 4.60 15.19 -7.72
C ALA A 163 5.23 16.24 -6.80
N ARG A 164 5.41 17.47 -7.31
CA ARG A 164 5.73 18.60 -6.43
C ARG A 164 4.55 18.78 -5.49
N GLY A 165 4.81 18.72 -4.18
CA GLY A 165 3.76 18.91 -3.17
C GLY A 165 3.00 20.22 -3.42
N ASP A 166 1.68 20.15 -3.24
CA ASP A 166 0.76 21.27 -3.47
C ASP A 166 1.21 22.56 -2.78
N ALA A 167 0.87 23.69 -3.40
CA ALA A 167 1.28 25.01 -2.95
C ALA A 167 0.83 25.33 -1.50
N ARG A 168 -0.25 24.70 -1.01
CA ARG A 168 -0.75 24.80 0.38
C ARG A 168 0.02 23.94 1.38
N THR A 169 0.62 22.83 0.93
CA THR A 169 1.39 21.88 1.76
C THR A 169 2.89 22.24 1.82
N ARG A 170 3.32 23.27 1.05
CA ARG A 170 4.69 23.81 1.02
C ARG A 170 5.24 24.23 2.38
N SER A 171 4.39 24.52 3.36
CA SER A 171 4.82 25.03 4.67
C SER A 171 5.59 23.98 5.50
N ALA A 172 5.37 22.66 5.27
CA ALA A 172 5.96 21.61 6.11
C ALA A 172 6.98 20.68 5.41
N SER A 173 6.94 20.57 4.09
CA SER A 173 7.86 19.69 3.33
C SER A 173 8.29 20.40 2.06
N ARG A 174 9.47 21.04 2.07
CA ARG A 174 10.13 21.55 0.86
C ARG A 174 10.54 20.37 -0.03
N GLY A 175 9.63 19.92 -0.90
CA GLY A 175 9.97 19.30 -2.17
C GLY A 175 9.65 17.82 -2.37
N ARG A 176 9.49 16.97 -1.33
CA ARG A 176 9.32 15.50 -1.51
C ARG A 176 8.48 14.86 -0.39
N PRO A 177 7.13 14.95 -0.44
CA PRO A 177 6.26 14.57 0.67
C PRO A 177 6.29 13.06 0.98
N VAL A 178 6.36 12.20 -0.03
CA VAL A 178 6.31 10.74 0.15
C VAL A 178 7.60 10.20 0.82
N PRO A 179 8.81 10.47 0.32
CA PRO A 179 10.06 10.10 0.99
C PRO A 179 10.14 10.58 2.44
N TYR A 180 9.68 11.82 2.70
CA TYR A 180 9.64 12.37 4.05
C TYR A 180 8.66 11.59 4.95
N ALA A 181 7.45 11.29 4.46
CA ALA A 181 6.47 10.50 5.19
C ALA A 181 7.00 9.10 5.53
N TRP A 182 7.69 8.45 4.60
CA TRP A 182 8.31 7.15 4.83
C TRP A 182 9.42 7.24 5.89
N ALA A 183 10.32 8.22 5.79
CA ALA A 183 11.36 8.43 6.79
C ALA A 183 10.75 8.67 8.19
N ARG A 184 9.73 9.54 8.27
CA ARG A 184 9.04 9.84 9.53
C ARG A 184 8.41 8.60 10.15
N SER A 185 7.74 7.76 9.36
CA SER A 185 7.14 6.52 9.87
C SER A 185 8.18 5.51 10.33
N PHE A 186 9.34 5.42 9.68
CA PHE A 186 10.42 4.54 10.10
C PHE A 186 11.04 4.96 11.44
N TYR A 187 11.26 6.26 11.63
CA TYR A 187 11.86 6.82 12.86
C TYR A 187 10.86 7.19 13.95
N THR A 188 9.56 6.96 13.75
CA THR A 188 8.57 7.15 14.82
C THR A 188 8.96 6.27 16.01
N PRO A 189 9.01 6.75 17.27
CA PRO A 189 9.32 5.91 18.43
C PRO A 189 8.26 4.84 18.69
N ASN A 190 8.65 3.68 19.24
CA ASN A 190 7.68 2.69 19.74
C ASN A 190 7.41 3.12 21.17
N TYR A 191 6.36 3.89 21.40
CA TYR A 191 5.79 3.91 22.73
C TYR A 191 5.09 2.57 22.91
N THR A 192 5.78 1.60 23.49
CA THR A 192 5.12 0.48 24.13
C THR A 192 4.69 1.01 25.49
N PRO A 193 3.40 1.35 25.72
CA PRO A 193 2.96 1.66 27.07
C PRO A 193 3.19 0.41 27.93
N ASN A 194 4.11 0.51 28.87
CA ASN A 194 4.22 -0.45 29.96
C ASN A 194 2.95 -0.32 30.79
N PHE A 195 1.94 -1.14 30.49
CA PHE A 195 0.91 -1.46 31.47
C PHE A 195 1.55 -2.37 32.51
N THR A 196 2.34 -1.77 33.39
CA THR A 196 2.75 -2.38 34.65
C THR A 196 1.46 -2.59 35.43
N ASN A 197 0.95 -3.83 35.42
CA ASN A 197 -0.13 -4.24 36.32
C ASN A 197 0.36 -4.04 37.75
N GLY A 198 -0.06 -2.92 38.34
CA GLY A 198 0.06 -2.67 39.76
C GLY A 198 -0.83 -3.67 40.49
N GLY A 199 -0.25 -4.82 40.84
CA GLY A 199 -0.79 -5.65 41.90
C GLY A 199 -0.87 -4.80 43.16
N THR A 200 -2.08 -4.64 43.68
CA THR A 200 -2.28 -4.20 45.06
C THR A 200 -3.04 -5.32 45.74
N THR A 201 -2.30 -5.94 46.66
CA THR A 201 -2.73 -6.76 47.79
C THR A 201 -3.98 -6.25 48.48
#